data_AF-A0A660NKR5-F1
#
_entry.id   AF-A0A660NKR5-F1
#
_cell.length_a   1.000
_cell.length_b   1.000
_cell.length_c   1.000
_cell.angle_alpha   90.00
_cell.angle_beta   90.00
_cell.angle_gamma   90.00
#
_symmetry.space_group_name_H-M   'P 1'
#
loop_
_entity.id
_entity.type
_entity.pdbx_description
1 polymer ?
#
loop_
_entity_poly.entity_id
_entity_poly.type
_entity_poly.pdbx_seq_one_letter_code
_entity_poly.pdbx_strand_id
1 'polypeptide(L)'
;GPLHDLGIQNRYEIYAHWRHRYAPGVTHNTEHVFALALPAPVPVKLAPREHLAHAWLAWEEAARRCFSPSNADAIRILAKRLGWKASTGEAGETP
;
A
#
# COMPACT_ATOMS: atom_id res chain seq x y z
N GLY A 1 -4.09 -7.28 -14.76
CA GLY A 1 -5.52 -7.68 -14.72
C GLY A 1 -6.39 -6.44 -14.70
N PRO A 2 -7.72 -6.59 -14.52
CA PRO A 2 -8.58 -5.44 -14.23
C PRO A 2 -8.23 -4.85 -12.85
N LEU A 3 -8.53 -3.58 -12.67
CA LEU A 3 -8.49 -2.93 -11.35
C LEU A 3 -9.72 -3.37 -10.56
N HIS A 4 -9.53 -3.89 -9.36
CA HIS A 4 -10.61 -4.37 -8.49
C HIS A 4 -10.86 -3.37 -7.37
N ASP A 5 -12.08 -2.85 -7.30
CA ASP A 5 -12.55 -2.13 -6.11
C ASP A 5 -12.71 -3.12 -4.95
N LEU A 6 -12.09 -2.83 -3.80
CA LEU A 6 -12.21 -3.68 -2.61
C LEU A 6 -13.44 -3.36 -1.75
N GLY A 7 -14.18 -2.30 -2.07
CA GLY A 7 -15.32 -1.80 -1.32
C GLY A 7 -14.93 -1.24 0.05
N ILE A 8 -13.68 -0.79 0.20
CA ILE A 8 -13.13 -0.26 1.45
C ILE A 8 -12.98 1.25 1.31
N GLN A 9 -13.54 1.98 2.26
CA GLN A 9 -13.41 3.43 2.36
C GLN A 9 -12.90 3.81 3.75
N ASN A 10 -11.80 4.55 3.80
CA ASN A 10 -11.26 5.11 5.04
C ASN A 10 -11.47 6.63 5.06
N ARG A 11 -11.81 7.18 6.21
CA ARG A 11 -11.84 8.64 6.41
C ARG A 11 -10.97 8.99 7.60
N TYR A 12 -9.95 9.82 7.37
CA TYR A 12 -8.99 10.19 8.40
C TYR A 12 -8.61 11.66 8.30
N GLU A 13 -8.14 12.21 9.42
CA GLU A 13 -7.60 13.55 9.45
C GLU A 13 -6.27 13.59 8.68
N ILE A 14 -6.11 14.57 7.80
CA ILE A 14 -4.87 14.76 7.05
C ILE A 14 -3.78 15.15 8.04
N TYR A 15 -2.62 14.49 7.98
CA TYR A 15 -1.47 14.84 8.81
C TYR A 15 -1.14 16.33 8.68
N ALA A 16 -0.94 17.01 9.81
CA ALA A 16 -0.76 18.46 9.85
C ALA A 16 0.33 18.95 8.87
N HIS A 17 1.46 18.25 8.80
CA HIS A 17 2.57 18.58 7.92
C HIS A 17 2.24 18.45 6.42
N TRP A 18 1.16 17.75 6.04
CA TRP A 18 0.69 17.62 4.65
C TRP A 18 -0.52 18.50 4.31
N ARG A 19 -1.21 19.10 5.28
CA ARG A 19 -2.43 19.90 5.04
C ARG A 19 -2.21 21.09 4.10
N HIS A 20 -1.01 21.66 4.08
CA HIS A 20 -0.67 22.77 3.19
C HIS A 20 -0.80 22.43 1.69
N ARG A 21 -0.85 21.14 1.35
CA ARG A 21 -1.08 20.67 -0.03
C ARG A 21 -2.55 20.68 -0.43
N TYR A 22 -3.46 20.93 0.51
CA TYR A 22 -4.91 20.90 0.32
C TYR A 22 -5.50 22.31 0.42
N ALA A 23 -6.71 22.48 -0.12
CA ALA A 23 -7.41 23.77 -0.08
C ALA A 23 -7.72 24.20 1.38
N PRO A 24 -7.89 25.52 1.64
CA PRO A 24 -8.24 26.01 2.97
C PRO A 24 -9.47 25.33 3.57
N GLY A 25 -9.40 24.94 4.84
CA GLY A 25 -10.48 24.24 5.56
C GLY A 25 -10.57 22.73 5.32
N VAL A 26 -9.83 22.18 4.35
CA VAL A 26 -9.77 20.72 4.14
C VAL A 26 -8.89 20.06 5.20
N THR A 27 -9.53 19.30 6.09
CA THR A 27 -8.87 18.65 7.23
C THR A 27 -8.87 17.13 7.14
N HIS A 28 -9.68 16.55 6.26
CA HIS A 28 -9.85 15.10 6.18
C HIS A 28 -9.67 14.58 4.76
N ASN A 29 -9.11 13.38 4.65
CA ASN A 29 -9.02 12.61 3.43
C ASN A 29 -10.06 11.49 3.46
N THR A 30 -10.74 11.29 2.32
CA THR A 30 -11.52 10.08 2.06
C THR A 30 -10.71 9.23 1.07
N GLU A 31 -10.33 8.03 1.49
CA GLU A 31 -9.53 7.09 0.72
C GLU A 31 -10.39 5.91 0.29
N HIS A 32 -10.30 5.53 -0.98
CA HIS A 32 -10.95 4.35 -1.56
C HIS A 32 -9.88 3.35 -1.99
N VAL A 33 -10.03 2.07 -1.61
CA VAL A 33 -8.98 1.07 -1.82
C VAL A 33 -9.27 0.17 -3.01
N PHE A 34 -8.30 0.07 -3.91
CA PHE A 34 -8.33 -0.82 -5.07
C PHE A 34 -7.14 -1.79 -5.05
N ALA A 35 -7.29 -2.96 -5.69
CA ALA A 35 -6.23 -3.93 -5.91
C ALA A 35 -6.04 -4.21 -7.41
N LEU A 36 -4.78 -4.36 -7.83
CA LEU A 36 -4.42 -4.76 -9.19
C LEU A 36 -3.51 -5.98 -9.13
N ALA A 37 -4.01 -7.11 -9.62
CA ALA A 37 -3.20 -8.31 -9.79
C ALA A 37 -2.34 -8.21 -11.05
N LEU A 38 -1.03 -8.36 -10.86
CA LEU A 38 -0.04 -8.50 -11.94
C LEU A 38 0.28 -9.98 -12.14
N PRO A 39 0.60 -10.43 -13.37
CA PRO A 39 0.88 -11.84 -13.64
C PRO A 39 2.17 -12.33 -12.98
N ALA A 40 3.12 -11.43 -12.73
CA ALA A 40 4.39 -11.64 -12.05
C ALA A 40 4.93 -10.28 -11.59
N PRO A 41 5.99 -10.22 -10.76
CA PRO A 41 6.76 -9.00 -10.57
C PRO A 41 7.23 -8.44 -11.92
N VAL A 42 7.00 -7.15 -12.16
CA VAL A 42 7.44 -6.47 -13.39
C VAL A 42 8.49 -5.40 -13.07
N PRO A 43 9.34 -5.01 -14.04
CA PRO A 43 10.24 -3.87 -13.87
C PRO A 43 9.46 -2.60 -13.53
N VAL A 44 9.81 -1.95 -12.41
CA VAL A 44 9.18 -0.70 -11.98
C VAL A 44 10.04 0.48 -12.42
N LYS A 45 9.46 1.36 -13.24
CA LYS A 45 10.05 2.66 -13.58
C LYS A 45 9.45 3.74 -12.67
N LEU A 46 10.28 4.34 -11.82
CA LEU A 46 9.86 5.40 -10.92
C LEU A 46 9.86 6.77 -11.61
N ALA A 47 8.90 7.62 -11.23
CA ALA A 47 8.97 9.06 -11.48
C ALA A 47 9.86 9.69 -10.39
N PRO A 48 11.08 10.17 -10.70
CA PRO A 48 12.05 10.54 -9.66
C PRO A 48 11.63 11.71 -8.75
N ARG A 49 10.66 12.52 -9.21
CA ARG A 49 10.10 13.64 -8.42
C ARG A 49 9.03 13.20 -7.41
N GLU A 50 8.54 11.96 -7.52
CA GLU A 50 7.46 11.43 -6.68
C GLU A 50 7.95 10.30 -5.77
N HIS A 51 8.84 9.44 -6.27
CA HIS A 51 9.30 8.24 -5.56
C HIS A 51 10.80 8.02 -5.72
N LEU A 52 11.45 7.60 -4.63
CA LEU A 52 12.91 7.42 -4.56
C LEU A 52 13.36 5.96 -4.75
N ALA A 53 12.54 5.00 -4.33
CA ALA A 53 12.86 3.57 -4.37
C ALA A 53 11.59 2.71 -4.44
N HIS A 54 11.74 1.44 -4.81
CA HIS A 54 10.68 0.42 -4.77
C HIS A 54 11.24 -0.94 -4.38
N ALA A 55 10.38 -1.83 -3.91
CA ALA A 55 10.71 -3.23 -3.66
C ALA A 55 9.48 -4.12 -3.85
N TRP A 56 9.69 -5.33 -4.37
CA TRP A 56 8.73 -6.43 -4.28
C TRP A 56 9.01 -7.20 -2.98
N LEU A 57 8.02 -7.35 -2.12
CA LEU A 57 8.17 -7.89 -0.76
C LEU A 57 7.08 -8.90 -0.46
N ALA A 58 7.34 -9.80 0.50
CA ALA A 58 6.30 -10.57 1.16
C ALA A 58 5.27 -9.62 1.82
N TRP A 59 4.00 -10.03 1.87
CA TRP A 59 2.90 -9.13 2.21
C TRP A 59 3.01 -8.60 3.66
N GLU A 60 3.55 -9.38 4.58
CA GLU A 60 3.72 -9.02 5.99
C GLU A 60 4.75 -7.91 6.14
N GLU A 61 5.86 -8.04 5.40
CA GLU A 61 6.92 -7.06 5.37
C GLU A 61 6.44 -5.78 4.69
N ALA A 62 5.68 -5.90 3.60
CA ALA A 62 5.05 -4.76 2.94
C ALA A 62 4.11 -4.01 3.90
N ALA A 63 3.23 -4.72 4.59
CA ALA A 63 2.32 -4.12 5.58
C ALA A 63 3.08 -3.46 6.74
N ARG A 64 4.20 -4.04 7.18
CA ARG A 64 5.04 -3.49 8.26
C ARG A 64 5.80 -2.22 7.85
N ARG A 65 6.19 -2.11 6.57
CA ARG A 65 6.91 -0.93 6.04
C ARG A 65 5.98 0.25 5.72
N CYS A 66 4.67 0.05 5.66
CA CYS A 66 3.73 1.13 5.42
C CYS A 66 3.76 2.15 6.57
N PHE A 67 4.04 3.41 6.23
CA PHE A 67 3.85 4.53 7.15
C PHE A 67 2.35 4.82 7.40
N SER A 68 1.51 4.69 6.37
CA SER A 68 0.06 4.84 6.51
C SER A 68 -0.56 3.59 7.14
N PRO A 69 -1.28 3.70 8.27
CA PRO A 69 -2.00 2.58 8.86
C PRO A 69 -3.05 1.97 7.92
N SER A 70 -3.77 2.81 7.16
CA SER A 70 -4.81 2.33 6.25
C SER A 70 -4.24 1.51 5.08
N ASN A 71 -3.03 1.83 4.61
CA ASN A 71 -2.33 1.03 3.61
C ASN A 71 -1.88 -0.33 4.16
N ALA A 72 -1.36 -0.34 5.40
CA ALA A 72 -0.98 -1.59 6.06
C ALA A 72 -2.20 -2.51 6.21
N ASP A 73 -3.34 -1.96 6.62
CA ASP A 73 -4.59 -2.71 6.77
C ASP A 73 -5.12 -3.21 5.42
N ALA A 74 -5.04 -2.41 4.35
CA ALA A 74 -5.42 -2.85 3.02
C ALA A 74 -4.66 -4.11 2.58
N ILE A 75 -3.35 -4.17 2.84
CA ILE A 75 -2.51 -5.34 2.54
C ILE A 75 -2.94 -6.55 3.39
N ARG A 76 -3.15 -6.36 4.70
CA ARG A 76 -3.58 -7.44 5.62
C ARG A 76 -4.95 -8.00 5.24
N ILE A 77 -5.90 -7.12 4.89
CA ILE A 77 -7.25 -7.50 4.48
C ILE A 77 -7.19 -8.27 3.16
N LEU A 78 -6.40 -7.80 2.19
CA LEU A 78 -6.24 -8.49 0.91
C LEU A 78 -5.63 -9.89 1.11
N ALA A 79 -4.56 -9.99 1.90
CA ALA A 79 -3.94 -11.27 2.25
C ALA A 79 -4.96 -12.24 2.89
N LYS A 80 -5.76 -11.76 3.85
CA LYS A 80 -6.83 -12.56 4.47
C LYS A 80 -7.89 -13.00 3.47
N ARG A 81 -8.37 -12.10 2.59
CA ARG A 81 -9.38 -12.42 1.56
C ARG A 81 -8.90 -13.48 0.57
N LEU A 82 -7.60 -13.46 0.24
CA LEU A 82 -6.97 -14.41 -0.68
C LEU A 82 -6.42 -15.67 0.02
N GLY A 83 -6.52 -15.75 1.35
CA GLY A 83 -6.01 -16.88 2.13
C GLY A 83 -4.48 -17.01 2.10
N TRP A 84 -3.75 -15.90 1.90
CA TRP A 84 -2.30 -15.90 1.92
C TRP A 84 -1.79 -16.22 3.31
N LYS A 85 -0.89 -17.20 3.39
CA LYS A 85 -0.21 -17.54 4.63
C LYS A 85 0.91 -16.55 4.87
N ALA A 86 1.22 -16.34 6.15
CA ALA A 86 2.46 -15.69 6.48
C ALA A 86 3.63 -16.61 6.08
N SER A 87 4.64 -16.02 5.47
CA SER A 87 5.95 -16.59 5.23
C SER A 87 6.53 -17.01 6.58
N THR A 88 6.82 -18.29 6.76
CA THR A 88 7.72 -18.75 7.81
C THR A 88 9.07 -18.14 7.48
N GLY A 89 9.56 -17.21 8.31
CA GLY A 89 10.76 -16.45 8.02
C GLY A 89 11.99 -17.34 7.81
N GLU A 90 12.31 -17.60 6.56
CA GLU A 90 13.68 -17.85 6.13
C GLU A 90 14.03 -16.68 5.21
N ALA A 91 14.88 -15.79 5.73
CA ALA A 91 15.53 -14.79 4.92
C ALA A 91 16.42 -15.54 3.93
N GLY A 92 15.90 -15.75 2.72
CA GLY A 92 16.70 -16.20 1.59
C GLY A 92 17.71 -15.11 1.26
N GLU A 93 18.91 -15.20 1.82
CA GLU A 93 20.11 -14.67 1.22
C GLU A 93 20.14 -15.16 -0.23
N THR A 94 20.07 -14.22 -1.16
CA THR A 94 20.27 -14.49 -2.59
C THR A 94 21.71 -14.05 -2.90
N PRO A 95 22.48 -14.84 -3.70
CA PRO A 95 23.94 -14.83 -3.69
C PRO A 95 24.57 -13.59 -4.35
#